data_AF-A0A314XRX3-F1
#
_entry.id   AF-A0A314XRX3-F1
#
_cell.length_a   1.000
_cell.length_b   1.000
_cell.length_c   1.000
_cell.angle_alpha   90.00
_cell.angle_beta   90.00
_cell.angle_gamma   90.00
#
_symmetry.space_group_name_H-M   'P 1'
#
loop_
_entity.id
_entity.type
_entity.pdbx_description
1 polymer ?
#
loop_
_entity_poly.entity_id
_entity_poly.type
_entity_poly.pdbx_seq_one_letter_code
_entity_poly.pdbx_strand_id
1 'polypeptide(L)'
;MPQAFIPELAWFKVMLYVATQSSEDLFRMASVCPLFRTLANTPQVWNTISMAKYPDHPSWYHANPAVQLFLQQCRACENPESIFRDAFEVFFMQGVTWKRCMGCALQPRQAIWKRHI
;
A
#
# COMPACT_ATOMS: atom_id res chain seq x y z
N MET A 1 -23.82 32.09 -0.74
CA MET A 1 -23.46 30.96 -1.62
C MET A 1 -23.51 29.70 -0.76
N PRO A 2 -24.29 28.65 -1.08
CA PRO A 2 -24.25 27.43 -0.30
C PRO A 2 -22.94 26.71 -0.67
N GLN A 3 -22.07 26.54 0.32
CA GLN A 3 -20.81 25.83 0.18
C GLN A 3 -21.17 24.36 -0.07
N ALA A 4 -21.03 23.90 -1.32
CA ALA A 4 -21.35 22.52 -1.68
C ALA A 4 -20.53 21.58 -0.81
N PHE A 5 -21.19 20.95 0.17
CA PHE A 5 -20.56 20.04 1.10
C PHE A 5 -20.41 18.69 0.41
N ILE A 6 -19.20 18.41 -0.07
CA ILE A 6 -18.89 17.10 -0.65
C ILE A 6 -18.85 16.08 0.49
N PRO A 7 -19.68 15.01 0.46
CA PRO A 7 -19.71 14.02 1.52
C PRO A 7 -18.36 13.33 1.70
N GLU A 8 -18.02 12.93 2.93
CA GLU A 8 -16.77 12.22 3.23
C GLU A 8 -16.57 10.97 2.37
N LEU A 9 -17.66 10.25 2.06
CA LEU A 9 -17.62 9.08 1.19
C LEU A 9 -17.16 9.40 -0.24
N ALA A 10 -17.50 10.58 -0.77
CA ALA A 10 -17.05 11.01 -2.08
C ALA A 10 -15.55 11.33 -2.05
N TRP A 11 -15.06 11.99 -1.01
CA TRP A 11 -13.63 12.21 -0.80
C TRP A 11 -12.86 10.91 -0.63
N PHE A 12 -13.44 9.93 0.06
CA PHE A 12 -12.83 8.62 0.23
C PHE A 12 -12.63 7.90 -1.11
N LYS A 13 -13.63 7.93 -2.00
CA LYS A 13 -13.50 7.38 -3.37
C LYS A 13 -12.41 8.09 -4.18
N VAL A 14 -12.32 9.41 -4.07
CA VAL A 14 -11.25 10.18 -4.71
C VAL A 14 -9.89 9.75 -4.17
N MET A 15 -9.74 9.57 -2.85
CA MET A 15 -8.48 9.09 -2.27
C MET A 15 -8.11 7.70 -2.72
N LEU A 16 -9.07 6.78 -2.81
CA LEU A 16 -8.80 5.44 -3.35
C LEU A 16 -8.29 5.52 -4.78
N TYR A 17 -8.91 6.36 -5.61
CA TYR A 17 -8.43 6.58 -6.98
C TYR A 17 -7.03 7.18 -7.01
N VAL A 18 -6.78 8.24 -6.23
CA VAL A 18 -5.45 8.86 -6.11
C VAL A 18 -4.42 7.85 -5.62
N ALA A 19 -4.75 7.01 -4.65
CA ALA A 19 -3.90 5.94 -4.16
C ALA A 19 -3.48 4.93 -5.26
N THR A 20 -4.38 4.60 -6.19
CA THR A 20 -4.04 3.74 -7.33
C THR A 20 -3.08 4.40 -8.33
N GLN A 21 -3.10 5.73 -8.43
CA GLN A 21 -2.31 6.47 -9.41
C GLN A 21 -0.98 6.94 -8.83
N SER A 22 -0.98 7.49 -7.62
CA SER A 22 0.20 8.02 -6.96
C SER A 22 0.07 8.09 -5.43
N SER A 23 0.97 7.38 -4.75
CA SER A 23 1.18 7.50 -3.30
C SER A 23 1.63 8.90 -2.88
N GLU A 24 2.46 9.58 -3.69
CA GLU A 24 2.93 10.94 -3.39
C GLU A 24 1.79 11.96 -3.35
N ASP A 25 0.87 11.88 -4.31
CA ASP A 25 -0.28 12.79 -4.34
C ASP A 25 -1.28 12.44 -3.22
N LEU A 26 -1.41 11.17 -2.86
CA LEU A 26 -2.15 10.76 -1.66
C LEU A 26 -1.55 11.41 -0.41
N PHE A 27 -0.22 11.40 -0.25
CA PHE A 27 0.46 12.03 0.88
C PHE A 27 0.30 13.55 0.90
N ARG A 28 0.41 14.20 -0.27
CA ARG A 28 0.14 15.63 -0.41
C ARG A 28 -1.29 15.94 0.01
N MET A 29 -2.27 15.16 -0.46
CA MET A 29 -3.66 15.31 -0.09
C MET A 29 -3.87 15.13 1.42
N ALA A 30 -3.27 14.11 2.03
CA ALA A 30 -3.31 13.86 3.47
C ALA A 30 -2.64 14.97 4.32
N SER A 31 -1.76 15.78 3.72
CA SER A 31 -1.12 16.91 4.39
C SER A 31 -1.98 18.18 4.42
N VAL A 32 -3.00 18.28 3.56
CA VAL A 32 -3.82 19.50 3.41
C VAL A 32 -4.75 19.72 4.60
N CYS A 33 -5.44 18.68 5.08
CA CYS A 33 -6.40 18.84 6.18
C CYS A 33 -6.53 17.59 7.06
N PRO A 34 -7.01 17.74 8.30
CA PRO A 34 -7.20 16.63 9.23
C PRO A 34 -8.15 15.54 8.70
N LEU A 35 -9.23 15.93 8.00
CA LEU A 35 -10.18 14.98 7.40
C LEU A 35 -9.44 14.06 6.41
N PHE A 36 -8.63 14.64 5.54
CA PHE A 36 -7.88 13.88 4.55
C PHE A 36 -6.80 13.01 5.18
N ARG A 37 -6.15 13.49 6.24
CA ARG A 37 -5.24 12.67 7.03
C ARG A 37 -5.94 11.45 7.63
N THR A 38 -7.14 11.61 8.18
CA THR A 38 -7.91 10.51 8.76
C THR A 38 -8.30 9.50 7.68
N LEU A 39 -8.84 9.97 6.56
CA LEU A 39 -9.25 9.10 5.45
C LEU A 39 -8.05 8.34 4.85
N ALA A 40 -6.90 8.99 4.66
CA ALA A 40 -5.70 8.37 4.12
C ALA A 40 -5.10 7.29 5.04
N ASN A 41 -5.32 7.37 6.36
CA ASN A 41 -4.85 6.37 7.32
C ASN A 41 -5.78 5.13 7.42
N THR A 42 -6.82 5.05 6.60
CA THR A 42 -7.70 3.88 6.56
C THR A 42 -6.98 2.69 5.92
N PRO A 43 -7.05 1.47 6.49
CA PRO A 43 -6.39 0.28 5.92
C PRO A 43 -6.76 0.01 4.46
N GLN A 44 -7.98 0.34 4.06
CA GLN A 44 -8.47 0.21 2.68
C GLN A 44 -7.67 1.06 1.69
N VAL A 45 -7.27 2.28 2.07
CA VAL A 45 -6.45 3.15 1.21
C VAL A 45 -5.10 2.49 1.01
N TRP A 46 -4.42 2.11 2.09
CA TRP A 46 -3.11 1.45 2.05
C TRP A 46 -3.11 0.14 1.26
N ASN A 47 -4.18 -0.65 1.31
CA ASN A 47 -4.34 -1.86 0.51
C ASN A 47 -4.56 -1.60 -0.99
N THR A 48 -4.98 -0.38 -1.35
CA THR A 48 -5.28 0.01 -2.73
C THR A 48 -4.13 0.79 -3.38
N ILE A 49 -3.11 1.18 -2.60
CA ILE A 49 -1.98 1.93 -3.14
C ILE A 49 -1.22 1.07 -4.16
N SER A 50 -1.03 1.65 -5.35
CA SER A 50 -0.21 1.04 -6.38
C SER A 50 1.27 1.16 -6.06
N MET A 51 1.96 0.03 -6.11
CA MET A 51 3.41 -0.03 -5.96
C MET A 51 4.15 0.17 -7.29
N ALA A 52 3.44 0.31 -8.42
CA ALA A 52 4.03 0.33 -9.76
C ALA A 52 5.03 1.48 -10.00
N LYS A 53 4.89 2.59 -9.28
CA LYS A 53 5.80 3.75 -9.37
C LYS A 53 7.15 3.50 -8.69
N TYR A 54 7.23 2.52 -7.78
CA TYR A 54 8.47 2.14 -7.11
C TYR A 54 9.10 1.00 -7.90
N PRO A 55 10.15 1.24 -8.71
CA PRO A 55 10.81 0.18 -9.45
C PRO A 55 11.40 -0.86 -8.46
N ASP A 56 11.52 -2.12 -8.90
CA ASP A 56 12.13 -3.23 -8.16
C ASP A 56 13.65 -3.06 -7.95
N HIS A 57 14.14 -1.83 -7.90
CA HIS A 57 15.55 -1.55 -7.69
C HIS A 57 15.86 -1.56 -6.19
N PRO A 58 16.72 -2.47 -5.70
CA PRO A 58 16.98 -2.64 -4.26
C PRO A 58 17.48 -1.37 -3.59
N SER A 59 18.24 -0.55 -4.32
CA SER A 59 18.75 0.72 -3.76
C SER A 59 17.65 1.72 -3.44
N TRP A 60 16.49 1.68 -4.09
CA TRP A 60 15.39 2.61 -3.81
C TRP A 60 14.69 2.29 -2.50
N TYR A 61 14.43 1.00 -2.26
CA TYR A 61 13.80 0.53 -1.03
C TYR A 61 14.73 0.63 0.18
N HIS A 62 16.02 0.37 0.00
CA HIS A 62 16.98 0.42 1.11
C HIS A 62 17.55 1.81 1.39
N ALA A 63 17.67 2.70 0.38
CA ALA A 63 18.35 3.98 0.56
C ALA A 63 17.41 5.15 0.93
N ASN A 64 16.09 5.03 0.79
CA ASN A 64 15.16 6.12 1.07
C ASN A 64 14.27 5.85 2.31
N PRO A 65 14.49 6.56 3.44
CA PRO A 65 13.70 6.40 4.66
C PRO A 65 12.19 6.61 4.48
N ALA A 66 11.78 7.51 3.57
CA ALA A 66 10.36 7.75 3.31
C ALA A 66 9.71 6.57 2.60
N VAL A 67 10.44 5.93 1.68
CA VAL A 67 9.99 4.70 0.98
C VAL A 67 9.90 3.53 1.97
N GLN A 68 10.85 3.43 2.91
CA GLN A 68 10.79 2.39 3.96
C GLN A 68 9.59 2.56 4.88
N LEU A 69 9.34 3.78 5.37
CA LEU A 69 8.20 4.04 6.23
C LEU A 69 6.88 3.75 5.52
N PHE A 70 6.78 4.17 4.25
CA PHE A 70 5.65 3.87 3.38
C PHE A 70 5.44 2.36 3.22
N LEU A 71 6.50 1.59 2.93
CA LEU A 71 6.43 0.14 2.82
C LEU A 71 6.04 -0.53 4.15
N GLN A 72 6.56 -0.06 5.28
CA GLN A 72 6.20 -0.57 6.60
C GLN A 72 4.71 -0.37 6.88
N GLN A 73 4.15 0.79 6.54
CA GLN A 73 2.72 1.05 6.67
C GLN A 73 1.88 0.17 5.72
N CYS A 74 2.35 -0.03 4.48
CA CYS A 74 1.74 -0.97 3.55
C CYS A 74 1.73 -2.39 4.12
N ARG A 75 2.85 -2.87 4.69
CA ARG A 75 2.95 -4.19 5.34
C ARG A 75 2.08 -4.31 6.58
N ALA A 76 2.00 -3.28 7.41
CA ALA A 76 1.15 -3.25 8.60
C ALA A 76 -0.35 -3.36 8.25
N CYS A 77 -0.74 -2.83 7.08
CA CYS A 77 -2.09 -3.00 6.52
C CYS A 77 -2.24 -4.29 5.68
N GLU A 78 -1.17 -5.08 5.60
CA GLU A 78 -0.98 -6.27 4.78
C GLU A 78 -1.34 -6.06 3.29
N ASN A 79 -0.84 -4.97 2.70
CA ASN A 79 -0.96 -4.69 1.27
C ASN A 79 -0.35 -5.86 0.45
N PRO A 80 -1.14 -6.53 -0.42
CA PRO A 80 -0.72 -7.74 -1.12
C PRO A 80 0.42 -7.51 -2.11
N GLU A 81 0.44 -6.36 -2.81
CA GLU A 81 1.52 -5.98 -3.73
C GLU A 81 2.85 -5.81 -3.00
N SER A 82 2.84 -5.17 -1.82
CA SER A 82 4.04 -5.00 -0.99
C SER A 82 4.59 -6.33 -0.47
N ILE A 83 3.71 -7.27 -0.12
CA ILE A 83 4.10 -8.61 0.33
C ILE A 83 4.65 -9.44 -0.83
N PHE A 84 4.01 -9.36 -1.99
CA PHE A 84 4.45 -10.06 -3.20
C PHE A 84 5.85 -9.60 -3.62
N ARG A 85 6.10 -8.29 -3.68
CA ARG A 85 7.42 -7.74 -4.04
C ARG A 85 8.51 -8.15 -3.05
N ASP A 86 8.24 -8.11 -1.75
CA ASP A 86 9.20 -8.54 -0.71
C ASP A 86 9.53 -10.03 -0.86
N ALA A 87 8.53 -10.88 -1.08
CA ALA A 87 8.74 -12.31 -1.34
C ALA A 87 9.51 -12.56 -2.65
N PHE A 88 9.21 -11.79 -3.69
CA PHE A 88 9.87 -11.88 -5.00
C PHE A 88 11.33 -11.43 -4.95
N GLU A 89 11.62 -10.32 -4.26
CA GLU A 89 12.97 -9.82 -4.02
C GLU A 89 13.80 -10.85 -3.25
N VAL A 90 13.27 -11.41 -2.17
CA VAL A 90 13.96 -12.48 -1.41
C VAL A 90 14.18 -13.72 -2.29
N PHE A 91 13.22 -14.09 -3.12
CA PHE A 91 13.35 -15.24 -4.02
C PHE A 91 14.43 -15.05 -5.08
N PHE A 92 14.38 -13.94 -5.84
CA PHE A 92 15.29 -13.69 -6.95
C PHE A 92 16.68 -13.22 -6.51
N MET A 93 16.76 -12.42 -5.44
CA MET A 93 18.04 -11.84 -5.00
C MET A 93 18.76 -12.73 -3.98
N GLN A 94 18.03 -13.53 -3.20
CA GLN A 94 18.63 -14.36 -2.14
C GLN A 94 18.54 -15.87 -2.40
N GLY A 95 17.91 -16.32 -3.50
CA GLY A 95 17.92 -17.73 -3.94
C GLY A 95 17.32 -18.72 -2.93
N VAL A 96 16.47 -18.24 -2.00
CA VAL A 96 15.93 -19.06 -0.91
C VAL A 96 14.65 -19.80 -1.32
N THR A 97 14.59 -21.08 -0.96
CA THR A 97 13.49 -22.00 -1.28
C THR A 97 12.19 -21.61 -0.54
N TRP A 98 11.08 -21.59 -1.28
CA TRP A 98 9.69 -21.22 -0.96
C TRP A 98 9.16 -21.51 0.47
N LYS A 99 9.73 -22.47 1.21
CA LYS A 99 9.29 -22.86 2.55
C LYS A 99 9.52 -21.79 3.63
N ARG A 100 10.49 -20.89 3.48
CA ARG A 100 10.80 -19.87 4.52
C ARG A 100 10.01 -18.57 4.36
N CYS A 101 9.72 -18.14 3.13
CA CYS A 101 8.98 -16.89 2.86
C CYS A 101 7.47 -17.03 3.13
N MET A 102 6.86 -18.18 2.82
CA MET A 102 5.42 -18.37 3.05
C MET A 102 5.03 -18.46 4.53
N GLY A 103 5.93 -18.91 5.41
CA GLY A 103 5.64 -19.10 6.84
C GLY A 103 5.29 -17.81 7.58
N CYS A 104 5.81 -16.66 7.14
CA CYS A 104 5.52 -15.36 7.74
C CYS A 104 4.42 -14.56 7.01
N ALA A 105 4.16 -14.82 5.73
CA ALA A 105 3.26 -14.01 4.91
C ALA A 105 1.81 -14.52 4.83
N LEU A 106 1.52 -15.79 5.18
CA LEU A 106 0.27 -16.46 4.78
C LEU A 106 -0.66 -16.93 5.89
N GLN A 107 -0.36 -16.74 7.18
CA GLN A 107 -1.15 -17.38 8.23
C GLN A 107 -2.58 -16.82 8.46
N PRO A 108 -2.95 -15.57 8.09
CA PRO A 108 -4.38 -15.19 8.11
C PRO A 108 -5.02 -15.04 6.71
N ARG A 109 -4.26 -14.78 5.64
CA ARG A 109 -4.85 -14.32 4.35
C ARG A 109 -5.18 -15.39 3.31
N GLN A 110 -4.87 -16.67 3.55
CA GLN A 110 -5.27 -17.75 2.64
C GLN A 110 -6.79 -18.00 2.55
N ALA A 111 -7.60 -17.42 3.44
CA ALA A 111 -9.06 -17.59 3.39
C ALA A 111 -9.77 -16.72 2.34
N ILE A 112 -9.15 -15.63 1.85
CA ILE A 112 -9.86 -14.62 1.04
C ILE A 112 -9.55 -14.76 -0.47
N TRP A 113 -8.38 -15.25 -0.85
CA TRP A 113 -7.97 -15.30 -2.26
C TRP A 113 -8.34 -16.59 -3.02
N LYS A 114 -8.88 -17.61 -2.36
CA LYS A 114 -9.37 -18.83 -3.03
C LYS A 114 -10.79 -18.72 -3.63
N ARG A 115 -11.43 -17.55 -3.62
CA ARG A 115 -12.83 -17.44 -4.08
C ARG A 115 -13.05 -16.89 -5.48
N HIS A 116 -12.06 -16.29 -6.13
CA HIS A 116 -12.20 -15.74 -7.49
C HIS A 116 -10.99 -16.06 -8.37
N ILE A 117 -10.86 -17.34 -8.75
CA ILE A 117 -10.49 -17.78 -10.10
C ILE A 117 -11.46 -18.90 -10.46
#